data_AF-A0A9P6P2R5-F1
#
_entry.id   AF-A0A9P6P2R5-F1
#
_cell.length_a   1.000
_cell.length_b   1.000
_cell.length_c   1.000
_cell.angle_alpha   90.00
_cell.angle_beta   90.00
_cell.angle_gamma   90.00
#
_symmetry.space_group_name_H-M   'P 1'
#
loop_
_entity.id
_entity.type
_entity.pdbx_description
1 polymer ?
#
loop_
_entity_poly.entity_id
_entity_poly.type
_entity_poly.pdbx_seq_one_letter_code
_entity_poly.pdbx_strand_id
1 'polypeptide(L)'
;MSNASTSCRKYTSAIARGLGNVLATTPYAKLLMQRQYVKLTPNVKYFSAKTFAGFILENKANGQAVLVNTVEVYGRTKNVDATSRVVWQHEEQRQDNIPATAHQDHVSQCVARDPPEPHGLKLVIGTQVSNALVTSCIRMDTKLLPSVGSAALNFKLSIIQDSLQTKIYLDHEYLQEALTMINSPGTSRISDTAIICQLRQIRSKYELPTAHTLCRASGPLTASHICHPYTIFTLADYDPGRSPGAKLFRAIGVLVLKHGKYAQLSKD
;
A
#
# COMPACT_ATOMS: atom_id res chain seq x y z
N MET A 1 -46.21 20.79 9.78
CA MET A 1 -45.23 19.73 9.44
C MET A 1 -44.38 20.25 8.28
N SER A 2 -43.21 20.80 8.60
CA SER A 2 -42.33 21.50 7.66
C SER A 2 -41.35 20.52 7.01
N ASN A 3 -41.40 20.45 5.68
CA ASN A 3 -40.42 19.75 4.84
C ASN A 3 -39.05 20.45 4.95
N ALA A 4 -38.06 19.77 5.54
CA ALA A 4 -36.68 20.20 5.49
C ALA A 4 -36.06 19.74 4.16
N SER A 5 -35.93 20.68 3.22
CA SER A 5 -35.10 20.51 2.03
C SER A 5 -33.63 20.57 2.44
N THR A 6 -32.93 19.45 2.34
CA THR A 6 -31.49 19.35 2.58
C THR A 6 -30.76 20.10 1.46
N SER A 7 -30.34 21.33 1.76
CA SER A 7 -29.50 22.16 0.89
C SER A 7 -28.18 21.45 0.61
N CYS A 8 -28.05 20.92 -0.62
CA CYS A 8 -26.81 20.37 -1.14
C CYS A 8 -25.80 21.52 -1.25
N ARG A 9 -24.84 21.58 -0.33
CA ARG A 9 -23.72 22.53 -0.38
C ARG A 9 -22.96 22.32 -1.70
N LYS A 10 -23.18 23.21 -2.67
CA LYS A 10 -22.35 23.33 -3.86
C LYS A 10 -20.95 23.76 -3.42
N TYR A 11 -20.05 22.81 -3.23
CA TYR A 11 -18.62 23.09 -3.16
C TYR A 11 -18.13 23.43 -4.58
N THR A 12 -17.99 24.72 -4.87
CA THR A 12 -17.26 25.21 -6.03
C THR A 12 -15.76 25.04 -5.78
N SER A 13 -15.18 23.91 -6.19
CA SER A 13 -13.72 23.74 -6.14
C SER A 13 -13.06 24.47 -7.32
N ALA A 14 -12.13 25.36 -7.02
CA ALA A 14 -11.32 26.04 -8.04
C ALA A 14 -10.56 25.03 -8.92
N ILE A 15 -10.56 25.23 -10.25
CA ILE A 15 -9.72 24.47 -11.19
C ILE A 15 -8.28 24.56 -10.72
N ALA A 16 -7.60 23.42 -10.61
CA ALA A 16 -6.19 23.37 -10.20
C ALA A 16 -5.36 24.36 -11.04
N ARG A 17 -4.64 25.28 -10.35
CA ARG A 17 -3.90 26.38 -10.98
C ARG A 17 -2.97 25.84 -12.08
N GLY A 18 -3.15 26.32 -13.32
CA GLY A 18 -2.38 25.89 -14.50
C GLY A 18 -3.03 24.81 -15.37
N LEU A 19 -4.06 24.10 -14.90
CA LEU A 19 -4.75 23.05 -15.67
C LEU A 19 -5.78 23.62 -16.65
N GLY A 20 -6.28 24.84 -16.41
CA GLY A 20 -7.33 25.48 -17.21
C GLY A 20 -6.97 25.61 -18.70
N ASN A 21 -5.73 26.01 -19.00
CA ASN A 21 -5.28 26.15 -20.39
C ASN A 21 -5.25 24.80 -21.11
N VAL A 22 -4.80 23.74 -20.45
CA VAL A 22 -4.77 22.38 -21.02
C VAL A 22 -6.18 21.83 -21.25
N LEU A 23 -7.11 22.08 -20.32
CA LEU A 23 -8.51 21.68 -20.45
C LEU A 23 -9.27 22.48 -21.51
N ALA A 24 -8.84 23.71 -21.81
CA ALA A 24 -9.43 24.54 -22.85
C ALA A 24 -8.97 24.15 -24.26
N THR A 25 -7.74 23.64 -24.41
CA THR A 25 -7.14 23.34 -25.72
C THR A 25 -7.22 21.87 -26.14
N THR A 26 -7.70 20.99 -25.26
CA THR A 26 -7.79 19.54 -25.54
C THR A 26 -9.01 19.19 -26.38
N PRO A 27 -8.91 18.25 -27.35
CA PRO A 27 -10.06 17.77 -28.13
C PRO A 27 -11.15 17.12 -27.26
N TYR A 28 -10.83 16.77 -26.01
CA TYR A 28 -11.77 16.19 -25.04
C TYR A 28 -12.34 17.21 -24.05
N ALA A 29 -12.19 18.52 -24.31
CA ALA A 29 -12.54 19.59 -23.37
C ALA A 29 -13.95 19.43 -22.79
N LYS A 30 -14.96 19.17 -23.65
CA LYS A 30 -16.35 18.99 -23.23
C LYS A 30 -16.53 17.85 -22.22
N LEU A 31 -15.83 16.73 -22.38
CA LEU A 31 -15.91 15.59 -21.48
C LEU A 31 -15.11 15.85 -20.20
N LEU A 32 -13.91 16.41 -20.35
CA LEU A 32 -13.01 16.63 -19.22
C LEU A 32 -13.53 17.73 -18.29
N MET A 33 -14.12 18.80 -18.81
CA MET A 33 -14.72 19.88 -18.00
C MET A 33 -15.93 19.45 -17.17
N GLN A 34 -16.51 18.27 -17.42
CA GLN A 34 -17.57 17.69 -16.58
C GLN A 34 -17.01 17.03 -15.30
N ARG A 35 -15.69 16.93 -15.16
CA ARG A 35 -15.01 16.30 -14.03
C ARG A 35 -14.29 17.34 -13.19
N GLN A 36 -14.09 17.02 -11.92
CA GLN A 36 -13.22 17.80 -11.03
C GLN A 36 -11.84 17.16 -10.97
N TYR A 37 -10.80 17.98 -11.10
CA TYR A 37 -9.41 17.52 -11.04
C TYR A 37 -8.70 18.14 -9.85
N VAL A 38 -8.07 17.29 -9.07
CA VAL A 38 -7.19 17.69 -7.95
C VAL A 38 -5.78 17.29 -8.33
N LYS A 39 -4.81 18.19 -8.08
CA LYS A 39 -3.40 17.86 -8.28
C LYS A 39 -3.02 16.71 -7.35
N LEU A 40 -2.49 15.63 -7.92
CA LEU A 40 -2.02 14.49 -7.15
C LEU A 40 -0.86 14.92 -6.24
N THR A 41 -1.01 14.70 -4.94
CA THR A 41 0.09 14.89 -3.98
C THR A 41 0.90 13.59 -3.88
N PRO A 42 2.22 13.65 -3.60
CA PRO A 42 3.06 12.47 -3.36
C PRO A 42 2.58 11.59 -2.20
N ASN A 43 1.59 12.05 -1.44
CA ASN A 43 1.11 11.47 -0.20
C ASN A 43 0.19 10.27 -0.40
N VAL A 44 -0.26 10.00 -1.63
CA VAL A 44 -1.20 8.91 -1.91
C VAL A 44 -0.64 7.56 -1.44
N LYS A 45 0.69 7.36 -1.50
CA LYS A 45 1.32 6.13 -0.97
C LYS A 45 1.22 6.01 0.56
N TYR A 46 1.35 7.12 1.29
CA TYR A 46 1.22 7.13 2.75
C TYR A 46 -0.23 6.95 3.17
N PHE A 47 -1.14 7.63 2.47
CA PHE A 47 -2.58 7.41 2.58
C PHE A 47 -2.92 5.93 2.36
N SER A 48 -2.54 5.35 1.22
CA SER A 48 -2.86 3.95 0.91
C SER A 48 -2.28 2.98 1.94
N ALA A 49 -1.02 3.19 2.36
CA ALA A 49 -0.40 2.32 3.35
C ALA A 49 -1.13 2.40 4.70
N LYS A 50 -1.48 3.61 5.15
CA LYS A 50 -2.22 3.80 6.40
C LYS A 50 -3.64 3.24 6.32
N THR A 51 -4.36 3.46 5.22
CA THR A 51 -5.72 2.91 4.99
C THR A 51 -5.74 1.38 5.02
N PHE A 52 -4.73 0.73 4.44
CA PHE A 52 -4.59 -0.72 4.43
C PHE A 52 -3.75 -1.28 5.59
N ALA A 53 -3.53 -0.52 6.67
CA ALA A 53 -2.93 -1.06 7.87
C ALA A 53 -4.04 -1.49 8.85
N GLY A 54 -4.06 -2.77 9.24
CA GLY A 54 -5.06 -3.28 10.18
C GLY A 54 -6.43 -3.60 9.56
N PHE A 55 -6.57 -3.58 8.24
CA PHE A 55 -7.83 -3.97 7.60
C PHE A 55 -8.09 -5.48 7.71
N ILE A 56 -9.35 -5.85 7.58
CA ILE A 56 -9.81 -7.24 7.61
C ILE A 56 -10.23 -7.66 6.21
N LEU A 57 -9.84 -8.87 5.82
CA LEU A 57 -10.37 -9.57 4.67
C LEU A 57 -11.24 -10.71 5.15
N GLU A 58 -12.46 -10.79 4.64
CA GLU A 58 -13.39 -11.89 4.94
C GLU A 58 -13.87 -12.51 3.64
N ASN A 59 -13.54 -13.78 3.41
CA ASN A 59 -14.09 -14.54 2.30
C ASN A 59 -15.47 -15.08 2.70
N LYS A 60 -16.52 -14.49 2.10
CA LYS A 60 -17.92 -14.86 2.39
C LYS A 60 -18.30 -16.25 1.89
N ALA A 61 -17.55 -16.81 0.93
CA ALA A 61 -17.84 -18.14 0.40
C ALA A 61 -17.42 -19.27 1.34
N ASN A 62 -16.31 -19.09 2.07
CA ASN A 62 -15.75 -20.13 2.94
C ASN A 62 -15.65 -19.74 4.42
N GLY A 63 -16.07 -18.52 4.78
CA GLY A 63 -16.06 -18.01 6.15
C GLY A 63 -14.68 -17.67 6.71
N GLN A 64 -13.61 -17.76 5.91
CA GLN A 64 -12.26 -17.43 6.38
C GLN A 64 -12.09 -15.92 6.51
N ALA A 65 -11.41 -15.50 7.58
CA ALA A 65 -11.13 -14.10 7.83
C ALA A 65 -9.68 -13.89 8.26
N VAL A 66 -9.05 -12.84 7.74
CA VAL A 66 -7.72 -12.40 8.18
C VAL A 66 -7.70 -10.93 8.55
N LEU A 67 -7.07 -10.64 9.69
CA LEU A 67 -6.59 -9.32 10.03
C LEU A 67 -5.24 -9.12 9.35
N VAL A 68 -5.11 -8.07 8.54
CA VAL A 68 -3.86 -7.73 7.89
C VAL A 68 -3.04 -6.81 8.78
N ASN A 69 -1.96 -7.36 9.32
CA ASN A 69 -1.11 -6.69 10.29
C ASN A 69 -0.23 -5.64 9.62
N THR A 70 0.46 -6.00 8.54
CA THR A 70 1.46 -5.15 7.91
C THR A 70 1.36 -5.19 6.40
N VAL A 71 1.37 -4.00 5.79
CA VAL A 71 1.32 -3.82 4.33
C VAL A 71 2.45 -2.97 3.81
N GLU A 72 2.85 -3.26 2.59
CA GLU A 72 3.77 -2.45 1.79
C GLU A 72 3.09 -2.00 0.51
N VAL A 73 2.98 -0.69 0.31
CA VAL A 73 2.37 -0.14 -0.90
C VAL A 73 3.41 0.15 -1.97
N TYR A 74 3.08 -0.23 -3.19
CA TYR A 74 3.86 -0.03 -4.40
C TYR A 74 3.00 0.66 -5.46
N GLY A 75 3.59 1.59 -6.21
CA GLY A 75 2.97 2.11 -7.43
C GLY A 75 2.86 1.02 -8.50
N ARG A 76 1.90 1.14 -9.42
CA ARG A 76 1.71 0.19 -10.54
C ARG A 76 2.77 0.33 -11.64
N THR A 77 3.29 1.53 -11.86
CA THR A 77 4.21 1.84 -12.96
C THR A 77 5.55 2.33 -12.45
N LYS A 78 6.62 2.10 -13.22
CA LYS A 78 7.98 2.55 -12.88
C LYS A 78 8.09 4.07 -12.76
N ASN A 79 7.25 4.80 -13.50
CA ASN A 79 7.19 6.26 -13.46
C ASN A 79 6.61 6.78 -12.13
N VAL A 80 5.68 6.04 -11.54
CA VAL A 80 5.06 6.38 -10.24
C VAL A 80 5.91 5.84 -9.09
N ASP A 81 6.50 4.66 -9.26
CA ASP A 81 7.36 4.02 -8.27
C ASP A 81 8.45 3.20 -8.96
N ALA A 82 9.71 3.60 -8.81
CA ALA A 82 10.83 2.88 -9.42
C ALA A 82 10.93 1.40 -8.98
N THR A 83 10.36 1.09 -7.81
CA THR A 83 10.29 -0.26 -7.22
C THR A 83 8.98 -0.98 -7.54
N SER A 84 8.11 -0.41 -8.39
CA SER A 84 6.88 -1.05 -8.86
C SER A 84 7.16 -2.45 -9.43
N ARG A 85 6.43 -3.46 -8.98
CA ARG A 85 6.40 -4.75 -9.66
C ARG A 85 5.59 -4.62 -10.95
N VAL A 86 6.23 -4.88 -12.08
CA VAL A 86 5.56 -5.07 -13.36
C VAL A 86 4.96 -6.48 -13.33
N VAL A 87 3.70 -6.63 -12.91
CA VAL A 87 2.95 -7.90 -12.97
C VAL A 87 2.43 -8.09 -14.40
N TRP A 88 3.32 -8.04 -15.39
CA TRP A 88 2.96 -8.12 -16.82
C TRP A 88 3.83 -9.15 -17.52
N GLN A 89 3.72 -10.42 -17.13
CA GLN A 89 4.30 -11.51 -17.91
C GLN A 89 3.36 -12.72 -17.86
N HIS A 90 2.19 -12.60 -18.47
CA HIS A 90 1.58 -13.62 -19.36
C HIS A 90 0.28 -13.05 -19.96
N GLU A 91 0.12 -13.17 -21.27
CA GLU A 91 -0.99 -12.58 -22.02
C GLU A 91 -2.38 -13.10 -21.62
N GLU A 92 -2.44 -14.29 -21.02
CA GLU A 92 -3.69 -14.90 -20.55
C GLU A 92 -4.17 -14.39 -19.17
N GLN A 93 -3.32 -13.72 -18.37
CA GLN A 93 -3.68 -13.18 -17.04
C GLN A 93 -3.86 -11.66 -17.01
N ARG A 94 -3.96 -11.03 -18.19
CA ARG A 94 -4.13 -9.56 -18.31
C ARG A 94 -5.46 -9.05 -17.72
N GLN A 95 -6.46 -9.92 -17.54
CA GLN A 95 -7.81 -9.52 -17.16
C GLN A 95 -8.10 -9.57 -15.65
N ASP A 96 -7.33 -10.33 -14.87
CA ASP A 96 -7.73 -10.72 -13.51
C ASP A 96 -7.22 -9.78 -12.40
N ASN A 97 -6.30 -8.88 -12.76
CA ASN A 97 -5.60 -8.01 -11.81
C ASN A 97 -6.04 -6.53 -11.83
N ILE A 98 -7.04 -6.17 -12.62
CA ILE A 98 -7.57 -4.80 -12.69
C ILE A 98 -9.05 -4.82 -12.37
N PRO A 99 -9.55 -3.87 -11.55
CA PRO A 99 -10.97 -3.77 -11.37
C PRO A 99 -11.76 -3.59 -12.65
N ALA A 100 -12.70 -4.53 -12.88
CA ALA A 100 -13.63 -4.42 -13.99
C ALA A 100 -14.36 -3.08 -13.89
N THR A 101 -14.38 -2.35 -14.99
CA THR A 101 -14.80 -0.94 -15.08
C THR A 101 -16.30 -0.69 -14.88
N ALA A 102 -17.07 -1.70 -14.45
CA ALA A 102 -18.52 -1.64 -14.44
C ALA A 102 -19.08 -1.53 -13.00
N HIS A 103 -19.57 -0.34 -12.65
CA HIS A 103 -20.74 0.00 -11.82
C HIS A 103 -21.26 -0.94 -10.71
N GLN A 104 -20.43 -1.78 -10.12
CA GLN A 104 -20.74 -2.51 -8.90
C GLN A 104 -19.86 -1.97 -7.78
N ASP A 105 -20.39 -1.92 -6.56
CA ASP A 105 -19.71 -1.59 -5.31
C ASP A 105 -18.64 -2.63 -4.93
N HIS A 106 -17.89 -3.09 -5.91
CA HIS A 106 -16.91 -4.16 -5.84
C HIS A 106 -15.56 -3.53 -6.11
N VAL A 107 -14.86 -3.19 -5.03
CA VAL A 107 -13.40 -3.09 -5.09
C VAL A 107 -12.93 -4.42 -5.64
N SER A 108 -12.49 -4.46 -6.89
CA SER A 108 -11.97 -5.71 -7.44
C SER A 108 -10.66 -6.00 -6.74
N GLN A 109 -10.78 -6.92 -5.81
CA GLN A 109 -9.69 -7.49 -5.06
C GLN A 109 -9.01 -8.45 -6.01
N CYS A 110 -7.76 -8.15 -6.32
CA CYS A 110 -6.95 -8.99 -7.19
C CYS A 110 -5.91 -9.68 -6.36
N VAL A 111 -6.10 -10.98 -6.14
CA VAL A 111 -5.10 -11.89 -5.59
C VAL A 111 -4.03 -12.07 -6.65
N ALA A 112 -2.90 -11.38 -6.48
CA ALA A 112 -1.75 -11.67 -7.32
C ALA A 112 -1.18 -13.04 -6.92
N ARG A 113 -1.53 -14.09 -7.67
CA ARG A 113 -0.63 -15.23 -7.79
C ARG A 113 0.62 -14.74 -8.50
N ASP A 114 1.78 -15.08 -7.97
CA ASP A 114 3.00 -15.10 -8.75
C ASP A 114 3.14 -16.51 -9.36
N PRO A 115 2.85 -16.73 -10.64
CA PRO A 115 3.48 -17.82 -11.40
C PRO A 115 4.66 -17.26 -12.23
N PRO A 116 5.84 -17.92 -12.30
CA PRO A 116 6.35 -19.06 -11.55
C PRO A 116 7.63 -18.67 -10.78
N GLU A 117 7.53 -18.17 -9.55
CA GLU A 117 8.70 -18.04 -8.67
C GLU A 117 8.61 -19.04 -7.51
N PRO A 118 9.72 -19.69 -7.11
CA PRO A 118 9.76 -20.69 -6.02
C PRO A 118 9.50 -20.11 -4.61
N HIS A 119 9.05 -18.86 -4.49
CA HIS A 119 9.01 -18.08 -3.25
C HIS A 119 7.63 -18.04 -2.53
N GLY A 120 6.71 -18.92 -2.91
CA GLY A 120 5.41 -19.08 -2.25
C GLY A 120 4.34 -18.05 -2.65
N LEU A 121 3.09 -18.34 -2.26
CA LEU A 121 1.92 -17.51 -2.58
C LEU A 121 1.92 -16.22 -1.76
N LYS A 122 1.86 -15.07 -2.44
CA LYS A 122 1.81 -13.74 -1.82
C LYS A 122 0.37 -13.23 -1.84
N LEU A 123 -0.06 -12.60 -0.75
CA LEU A 123 -1.34 -11.92 -0.70
C LEU A 123 -1.12 -10.44 -1.08
N VAL A 124 -1.79 -10.00 -2.14
CA VAL A 124 -1.68 -8.64 -2.67
C VAL A 124 -3.08 -8.08 -2.87
N ILE A 125 -3.28 -6.81 -2.55
CA ILE A 125 -4.48 -6.05 -2.90
C ILE A 125 -4.12 -5.14 -4.07
N GLY A 126 -4.65 -5.47 -5.24
CA GLY A 126 -4.53 -4.64 -6.44
C GLY A 126 -5.58 -3.54 -6.49
N THR A 127 -5.16 -2.33 -6.85
CA THR A 127 -6.05 -1.26 -7.32
C THR A 127 -5.63 -0.87 -8.73
N GLN A 128 -6.37 0.05 -9.38
CA GLN A 128 -5.96 0.56 -10.69
C GLN A 128 -4.60 1.28 -10.67
N VAL A 129 -4.20 1.86 -9.53
CA VAL A 129 -3.03 2.76 -9.44
C VAL A 129 -1.91 2.24 -8.54
N SER A 130 -2.20 1.27 -7.67
CA SER A 130 -1.26 0.74 -6.68
C SER A 130 -1.48 -0.74 -6.40
N ASN A 131 -0.47 -1.39 -5.83
CA ASN A 131 -0.58 -2.70 -5.23
C ASN A 131 -0.16 -2.60 -3.76
N ALA A 132 -0.93 -3.20 -2.85
CA ALA A 132 -0.56 -3.34 -1.44
C ALA A 132 -0.18 -4.81 -1.18
N LEU A 133 1.11 -5.07 -0.92
CA LEU A 133 1.61 -6.38 -0.55
C LEU A 133 1.37 -6.60 0.95
N VAL A 134 0.68 -7.67 1.30
CA VAL A 134 0.55 -8.11 2.69
C VAL A 134 1.82 -8.85 3.10
N THR A 135 2.43 -8.39 4.19
CA THR A 135 3.68 -8.96 4.73
C THR A 135 3.54 -9.47 6.16
N SER A 136 2.39 -9.23 6.78
CA SER A 136 1.95 -10.04 7.91
C SER A 136 0.42 -10.03 8.03
N CYS A 137 -0.17 -11.14 8.45
CA CYS A 137 -1.58 -11.27 8.78
C CYS A 137 -1.85 -12.34 9.85
N ILE A 138 -3.02 -12.28 10.48
CA ILE A 138 -3.49 -13.24 11.49
C ILE A 138 -4.86 -13.76 11.06
N ARG A 139 -5.09 -15.06 11.20
CA ARG A 139 -6.42 -15.65 11.02
C ARG A 139 -7.32 -15.24 12.18
N MET A 140 -8.50 -14.72 11.87
CA MET A 140 -9.50 -14.33 12.86
C MET A 140 -10.51 -15.44 13.13
N ASP A 141 -10.73 -16.32 12.16
CA ASP A 141 -11.66 -17.44 12.25
C ASP A 141 -11.03 -18.71 12.87
N THR A 142 -9.71 -18.74 13.07
CA THR A 142 -9.01 -19.85 13.72
C THR A 142 -7.79 -19.37 14.52
N LYS A 143 -7.45 -20.11 15.58
CA LYS A 143 -6.30 -19.82 16.46
C LYS A 143 -5.02 -20.39 15.85
N LEU A 144 -4.45 -19.65 14.89
CA LEU A 144 -3.13 -19.94 14.32
C LEU A 144 -2.14 -18.84 14.68
N LEU A 145 -0.85 -19.18 14.65
CA LEU A 145 0.20 -18.18 14.75
C LEU A 145 0.11 -17.16 13.60
N PRO A 146 0.50 -15.89 13.83
CA PRO A 146 0.59 -14.90 12.77
C PRO A 146 1.44 -15.41 11.60
N SER A 147 0.96 -15.20 10.38
CA SER A 147 1.79 -15.37 9.18
C SER A 147 2.63 -14.12 9.03
N VAL A 148 3.96 -14.26 9.09
CA VAL A 148 4.90 -13.14 8.98
C VAL A 148 5.87 -13.41 7.82
N GLY A 149 6.04 -12.41 6.95
CA GLY A 149 6.81 -12.52 5.72
C GLY A 149 5.93 -12.41 4.47
N SER A 150 6.55 -12.48 3.30
CA SER A 150 5.84 -12.25 2.02
C SER A 150 4.89 -13.38 1.62
N ALA A 151 5.00 -14.56 2.24
CA ALA A 151 4.12 -15.70 1.97
C ALA A 151 2.95 -15.70 2.95
N ALA A 152 1.72 -15.56 2.44
CA ALA A 152 0.50 -15.70 3.22
C ALA A 152 0.08 -17.18 3.23
N LEU A 153 0.76 -17.99 4.03
CA LEU A 153 0.60 -19.45 4.00
C LEU A 153 -0.82 -19.91 4.39
N ASN A 154 -1.50 -19.10 5.22
CA ASN A 154 -2.70 -19.52 5.93
C ASN A 154 -4.00 -18.89 5.39
N PHE A 155 -3.97 -18.05 4.35
CA PHE A 155 -5.19 -17.50 3.73
C PHE A 155 -5.02 -17.49 2.21
N LYS A 156 -5.62 -18.49 1.56
CA LYS A 156 -5.41 -18.78 0.15
C LYS A 156 -6.68 -18.48 -0.62
N LEU A 157 -6.57 -17.56 -1.57
CA LEU A 157 -7.63 -17.25 -2.52
C LEU A 157 -7.29 -17.98 -3.83
N SER A 158 -7.60 -19.27 -3.84
CA SER A 158 -7.10 -20.25 -4.83
C SER A 158 -7.92 -20.28 -6.11
N ILE A 159 -9.01 -19.52 -6.19
CA ILE A 159 -9.81 -19.29 -7.40
C ILE A 159 -10.28 -17.84 -7.44
N ILE A 160 -10.61 -17.33 -8.62
CA ILE A 160 -11.09 -15.94 -8.80
C ILE A 160 -12.35 -15.69 -7.96
N GLN A 161 -13.23 -16.68 -7.86
CA GLN A 161 -14.46 -16.57 -7.08
C GLN A 161 -14.19 -16.26 -5.59
N ASP A 162 -13.14 -16.83 -4.99
CA ASP A 162 -12.75 -16.52 -3.62
C ASP A 162 -12.43 -15.04 -3.46
N SER A 163 -11.71 -14.49 -4.44
CA SER A 163 -11.34 -13.06 -4.48
C SER A 163 -12.57 -12.16 -4.62
N LEU A 164 -13.51 -12.53 -5.50
CA LEU A 164 -14.76 -11.78 -5.72
C LEU A 164 -15.70 -11.83 -4.51
N GLN A 165 -15.68 -12.92 -3.76
CA GLN A 165 -16.47 -13.11 -2.53
C GLN A 165 -15.77 -12.56 -1.28
N THR A 166 -14.54 -12.06 -1.43
CA THR A 166 -13.83 -11.44 -0.31
C THR A 166 -14.31 -10.00 -0.12
N LYS A 167 -14.58 -9.63 1.13
CA LYS A 167 -14.92 -8.27 1.54
C LYS A 167 -13.74 -7.66 2.29
N ILE A 168 -13.46 -6.40 2.02
CA ILE A 168 -12.48 -5.59 2.75
C ILE A 168 -13.22 -4.74 3.76
N TYR A 169 -12.83 -4.84 5.03
CA TYR A 169 -13.28 -3.95 6.10
C TYR A 169 -12.10 -3.12 6.58
N LEU A 170 -12.22 -1.80 6.49
CA LEU A 170 -11.18 -0.86 6.89
C LEU A 170 -11.35 -0.48 8.36
N ASP A 171 -10.25 -0.28 9.05
CA ASP A 171 -10.26 0.34 10.37
C ASP A 171 -10.65 1.82 10.26
N HIS A 172 -11.63 2.23 11.05
CA HIS A 172 -12.20 3.58 10.94
C HIS A 172 -11.22 4.66 11.38
N GLU A 173 -10.48 4.45 12.47
CA GLU A 173 -9.53 5.41 13.01
C GLU A 173 -8.35 5.61 12.06
N TYR A 174 -7.81 4.52 11.52
CA TYR A 174 -6.73 4.56 10.54
C TYR A 174 -7.17 5.17 9.21
N LEU A 175 -8.41 4.96 8.78
CA LEU A 175 -8.95 5.63 7.61
C LEU A 175 -9.05 7.15 7.84
N GLN A 176 -9.52 7.59 9.01
CA GLN A 176 -9.54 9.00 9.36
C GLN A 176 -8.13 9.60 9.38
N GLU A 177 -7.16 8.94 10.01
CA GLU A 177 -5.77 9.38 10.00
C GLU A 177 -5.20 9.45 8.57
N ALA A 178 -5.47 8.45 7.73
CA ALA A 178 -5.05 8.47 6.34
C ALA A 178 -5.63 9.68 5.59
N LEU A 179 -6.91 9.98 5.79
CA LEU A 179 -7.56 11.17 5.21
C LEU A 179 -6.93 12.48 5.69
N THR A 180 -6.35 12.54 6.90
CA THR A 180 -5.55 13.71 7.30
C THR A 180 -4.21 13.78 6.56
N MET A 181 -3.56 12.64 6.32
CA MET A 181 -2.26 12.56 5.62
C MET A 181 -2.36 13.01 4.15
N ILE A 182 -3.42 12.61 3.44
CA ILE A 182 -3.58 12.99 2.02
C ILE A 182 -3.74 14.50 1.85
N ASN A 183 -4.36 15.16 2.85
CA ASN A 183 -4.57 16.61 2.90
C ASN A 183 -3.35 17.39 3.42
N SER A 184 -2.31 16.71 3.86
CA SER A 184 -1.11 17.31 4.47
C SER A 184 0.07 17.25 3.51
N PRO A 185 0.34 18.29 2.68
CA PRO A 185 1.33 18.23 1.58
C PRO A 185 2.78 17.97 2.01
N GLY A 186 3.09 18.06 3.30
CA GLY A 186 4.41 17.73 3.88
C GLY A 186 4.57 16.28 4.36
N THR A 187 3.54 15.42 4.22
CA THR A 187 3.63 14.03 4.69
C THR A 187 4.76 13.29 3.97
N SER A 188 5.74 12.83 4.75
CA SER A 188 6.88 12.05 4.24
C SER A 188 7.00 10.67 4.88
N ARG A 189 6.10 10.32 5.81
CA ARG A 189 6.10 9.08 6.58
C ARG A 189 4.73 8.78 7.19
N ILE A 190 4.53 7.52 7.62
CA ILE A 190 3.29 7.04 8.24
C ILE A 190 3.20 7.42 9.72
N SER A 191 4.33 7.40 10.42
CA SER A 191 4.43 7.75 11.83
C SER A 191 5.79 8.40 12.13
N ASP A 192 5.87 9.20 13.18
CA ASP A 192 7.16 9.69 13.70
C ASP A 192 7.86 8.67 14.59
N THR A 193 7.18 7.57 14.95
CA THR A 193 7.76 6.46 15.72
C THR A 193 8.15 5.29 14.82
N ALA A 194 9.11 4.48 15.27
CA ALA A 194 9.57 3.28 14.58
C ALA A 194 9.85 3.51 13.08
N ILE A 195 10.48 4.65 12.74
CA ILE A 195 10.70 5.10 11.36
C ILE A 195 11.34 4.00 10.50
N ILE A 196 12.33 3.30 11.04
CA ILE A 196 13.03 2.22 10.33
C ILE A 196 12.09 1.06 9.96
N CYS A 197 11.07 0.77 10.78
CA CYS A 197 10.08 -0.27 10.49
C CYS A 197 9.17 0.10 9.30
N GLN A 198 9.05 1.39 8.99
CA GLN A 198 8.25 1.89 7.86
C GLN A 198 8.99 1.77 6.51
N LEU A 199 10.29 1.48 6.52
CA LEU A 199 11.05 1.20 5.31
C LEU A 199 10.59 -0.12 4.69
N ARG A 200 10.30 -0.12 3.38
CA ARG A 200 9.94 -1.34 2.64
C ARG A 200 11.06 -2.38 2.65
N GLN A 201 10.73 -3.63 2.30
CA GLN A 201 11.77 -4.64 2.12
C GLN A 201 12.59 -4.26 0.88
N ILE A 202 13.88 -3.97 1.07
CA ILE A 202 14.78 -3.77 -0.08
C ILE A 202 14.90 -5.10 -0.82
N ARG A 203 14.76 -5.01 -2.15
CA ARG A 203 14.97 -6.13 -3.08
C ARG A 203 16.00 -5.75 -4.13
N SER A 204 15.63 -4.81 -5.00
CA SER A 204 16.46 -4.28 -6.08
C SER A 204 16.44 -2.75 -6.05
N LYS A 205 17.32 -2.14 -6.85
CA LYS A 205 17.44 -0.69 -6.98
C LYS A 205 17.66 0.03 -5.65
N TYR A 206 18.42 -0.60 -4.76
CA TYR A 206 18.70 -0.08 -3.43
C TYR A 206 19.50 1.24 -3.48
N GLU A 207 20.17 1.52 -4.59
CA GLU A 207 20.82 2.78 -4.88
C GLU A 207 19.85 3.96 -5.05
N LEU A 208 18.56 3.69 -5.33
CA LEU A 208 17.58 4.76 -5.52
C LEU A 208 16.99 5.22 -4.18
N PRO A 209 16.89 6.55 -3.92
CA PRO A 209 16.26 7.06 -2.70
C PRO A 209 14.82 6.57 -2.50
N THR A 210 14.09 6.31 -3.59
CA THR A 210 12.71 5.82 -3.54
C THR A 210 12.59 4.40 -2.95
N ALA A 211 13.65 3.60 -2.99
CA ALA A 211 13.70 2.30 -2.30
C ALA A 211 13.56 2.44 -0.77
N HIS A 212 13.93 3.60 -0.23
CA HIS A 212 13.89 3.94 1.19
C HIS A 212 12.64 4.76 1.57
N THR A 213 11.57 4.68 0.77
CA THR A 213 10.32 5.35 1.10
C THR A 213 9.68 4.70 2.35
N LEU A 214 9.22 5.55 3.27
CA LEU A 214 8.56 5.17 4.52
C LEU A 214 7.07 4.86 4.29
N CYS A 215 6.77 3.85 3.48
CA CYS A 215 5.40 3.49 3.09
C CYS A 215 5.01 2.04 3.42
N ARG A 216 5.73 1.42 4.36
CA ARG A 216 5.21 0.26 5.10
C ARG A 216 4.45 0.75 6.34
N ALA A 217 3.29 0.17 6.58
CA ALA A 217 2.46 0.49 7.72
C ALA A 217 1.96 -0.78 8.41
N SER A 218 1.81 -0.72 9.73
CA SER A 218 1.21 -1.78 10.53
C SER A 218 -0.03 -1.31 11.28
N GLY A 219 -1.00 -2.20 11.43
CA GLY A 219 -2.25 -1.96 12.11
C GLY A 219 -2.08 -1.85 13.64
N PRO A 220 -3.03 -1.20 14.32
CA PRO A 220 -2.89 -0.81 15.73
C PRO A 220 -2.78 -2.01 16.67
N LEU A 221 -3.56 -3.06 16.40
CA LEU A 221 -3.60 -4.29 17.20
C LEU A 221 -2.36 -5.18 17.01
N THR A 222 -1.50 -4.83 16.06
CA THR A 222 -0.43 -5.70 15.58
C THR A 222 0.94 -5.03 15.63
N ALA A 223 1.02 -3.93 16.38
CA ALA A 223 2.27 -3.23 16.63
C ALA A 223 3.28 -4.06 17.46
N SER A 224 2.86 -5.20 18.02
CA SER A 224 3.74 -6.15 18.70
C SER A 224 4.82 -6.69 17.76
N HIS A 225 6.04 -6.87 18.27
CA HIS A 225 7.19 -7.38 17.51
C HIS A 225 6.93 -8.76 16.85
N ILE A 226 6.11 -9.62 17.48
CA ILE A 226 5.81 -10.96 16.96
C ILE A 226 5.00 -10.96 15.66
N CYS A 227 4.29 -9.85 15.39
CA CYS A 227 3.45 -9.67 14.20
C CYS A 227 4.13 -8.80 13.14
N HIS A 228 5.30 -8.24 13.46
CA HIS A 228 6.03 -7.38 12.55
C HIS A 228 6.97 -8.20 11.67
N PRO A 229 6.93 -8.03 10.34
CA PRO A 229 7.93 -8.63 9.47
C PRO A 229 9.31 -8.05 9.76
N TYR A 230 10.27 -8.95 9.97
CA TYR A 230 11.69 -8.58 10.00
C TYR A 230 12.14 -8.18 8.60
N THR A 231 12.88 -7.08 8.52
CA THR A 231 13.58 -6.69 7.30
C THR A 231 15.06 -6.64 7.53
N ILE A 232 15.82 -6.52 6.46
CA ILE A 232 17.24 -6.24 6.55
C ILE A 232 17.57 -4.99 7.39
N PHE A 233 16.65 -4.03 7.51
CA PHE A 233 16.83 -2.83 8.32
C PHE A 233 16.53 -3.01 9.81
N THR A 234 15.60 -3.91 10.14
CA THR A 234 15.15 -4.13 11.52
C THR A 234 15.75 -5.40 12.13
N LEU A 235 16.28 -6.31 11.32
CA LEU A 235 16.84 -7.59 11.77
C LEU A 235 17.94 -7.41 12.82
N ALA A 236 18.74 -6.34 12.70
CA ALA A 236 19.80 -6.04 13.67
C ALA A 236 19.27 -5.73 15.08
N ASP A 237 18.01 -5.27 15.21
CA ASP A 237 17.39 -4.98 16.50
C ASP A 237 16.88 -6.26 17.20
N TYR A 238 16.69 -7.35 16.44
CA TYR A 238 16.17 -8.63 16.94
C TYR A 238 17.22 -9.73 17.05
N ASP A 239 18.33 -9.59 16.34
CA ASP A 239 19.46 -10.52 16.38
C ASP A 239 20.76 -9.78 16.74
N PRO A 240 20.92 -9.37 18.03
CA PRO A 240 22.03 -8.54 18.47
C PRO A 240 23.33 -9.34 18.44
N GLY A 241 24.00 -9.32 17.29
CA GLY A 241 25.38 -9.82 17.14
C GLY A 241 25.62 -10.74 15.95
N ARG A 242 24.60 -11.34 15.35
CA ARG A 242 24.80 -12.39 14.31
C ARG A 242 24.55 -11.92 12.88
N SER A 243 24.19 -10.65 12.67
CA SER A 243 23.99 -10.10 11.33
C SER A 243 24.72 -8.76 11.10
N PRO A 244 26.04 -8.79 10.81
CA PRO A 244 26.78 -7.60 10.38
C PRO A 244 26.15 -6.91 9.16
N GLY A 245 25.60 -7.70 8.23
CA GLY A 245 24.87 -7.20 7.06
C GLY A 245 23.66 -6.36 7.45
N ALA A 246 22.81 -6.84 8.37
CA ALA A 246 21.65 -6.07 8.83
C ALA A 246 22.05 -4.75 9.51
N LYS A 247 23.15 -4.74 10.28
CA LYS A 247 23.68 -3.50 10.88
C LYS A 247 24.12 -2.50 9.80
N LEU A 248 24.81 -2.96 8.77
CA LEU A 248 25.23 -2.13 7.64
C LEU A 248 24.01 -1.57 6.89
N PHE A 249 23.05 -2.39 6.52
CA PHE A 249 21.84 -1.93 5.83
C PHE A 249 21.00 -0.98 6.69
N ARG A 250 20.91 -1.21 8.00
CA ARG A 250 20.29 -0.26 8.94
C ARG A 250 21.02 1.08 8.91
N ALA A 251 22.35 1.09 8.96
CA ALA A 251 23.14 2.31 8.88
C ALA A 251 22.91 3.04 7.54
N ILE A 252 22.93 2.32 6.42
CA ILE A 252 22.61 2.86 5.09
C ILE A 252 21.20 3.48 5.10
N GLY A 253 20.21 2.75 5.58
CA GLY A 253 18.82 3.23 5.66
C GLY A 253 18.70 4.53 6.48
N VAL A 254 19.36 4.59 7.65
CA VAL A 254 19.41 5.82 8.47
C VAL A 254 20.07 6.97 7.71
N LEU A 255 21.19 6.73 7.03
CA LEU A 255 21.90 7.77 6.27
C LEU A 255 21.08 8.28 5.10
N VAL A 256 20.44 7.39 4.33
CA VAL A 256 19.55 7.79 3.23
C VAL A 256 18.34 8.58 3.73
N LEU A 257 17.77 8.20 4.87
CA LEU A 257 16.68 8.98 5.47
C LEU A 257 17.12 10.39 5.92
N LYS A 258 18.37 10.55 6.37
CA LYS A 258 18.92 11.85 6.80
C LYS A 258 19.40 12.72 5.65
N HIS A 259 20.07 12.13 4.67
CA HIS A 259 20.84 12.85 3.65
C HIS A 259 20.32 12.63 2.22
N GLY A 260 19.31 11.79 2.03
CA GLY A 260 18.72 11.48 0.74
C GLY A 260 19.76 10.95 -0.25
N LYS A 261 19.79 11.53 -1.45
CA LYS A 261 20.74 11.18 -2.52
C LYS A 261 22.20 11.49 -2.21
N TYR A 262 22.48 12.24 -1.14
CA TYR A 262 23.83 12.60 -0.72
C TYR A 262 24.36 11.70 0.40
N ALA A 263 23.62 10.65 0.76
CA ALA A 263 24.07 9.69 1.76
C ALA A 263 25.37 9.00 1.32
N GLN A 264 26.35 8.97 2.22
CA GLN A 264 27.63 8.31 2.03
C GLN A 264 27.98 7.51 3.29
N LEU A 265 28.60 6.35 3.10
CA LEU A 265 29.21 5.61 4.20
C LEU A 265 30.60 6.19 4.46
N SER A 266 30.86 6.66 5.67
CA SER A 266 32.24 6.91 6.10
C SER A 266 32.96 5.58 6.23
N LYS A 267 34.20 5.53 5.75
CA LYS A 267 35.15 4.53 6.22
C LYS A 267 35.72 5.10 7.50
N ASP A 268 35.28 4.56 8.63
CA ASP A 268 36.00 4.72 9.88
C ASP A 268 37.23 3.81 9.86
#